data_AF-A0A8J2ZXI4-F1
#
_entry.id   AF-A0A8J2ZXI4-F1
#
_cell.length_a   1.000
_cell.length_b   1.000
_cell.length_c   1.000
_cell.angle_alpha   90.00
_cell.angle_beta   90.00
_cell.angle_gamma   90.00
#
_symmetry.space_group_name_H-M   'P 1'
#
loop_
_entity.id
_entity.type
_entity.pdbx_description
1 polymer ?
#
loop_
_entity_poly.entity_id
_entity_poly.type
_entity_poly.pdbx_seq_one_letter_code
_entity_poly.pdbx_strand_id
1 'polypeptide(L)'
;MSDGHVKGAFIDLFIKVVLGGLFSMISQMGFFAYLTLHRIMLGIFRSHSRWGVIQLLLILFVFFDFVYLRYSALHSHGESLWEYIIPPAILLVISLIVAEMKKRDTNKIAYIPTLFFMFVVTTLEWLPDLRQKDNMFWVMGLTLIACNAYQILKLHRLLKETK
;
A
#
# COMPACT_ATOMS: atom_id res chain seq x y z
N MET A 1 39.24 -19.44 -0.61
CA MET A 1 38.20 -18.96 -1.56
C MET A 1 36.76 -19.05 -1.02
N SER A 2 36.40 -19.96 -0.09
CA SER A 2 35.03 -20.08 0.44
C SER A 2 34.59 -18.95 1.40
N ASP A 3 35.51 -18.37 2.17
CA ASP A 3 35.19 -17.45 3.28
C ASP A 3 34.67 -16.08 2.79
N GLY A 4 35.09 -15.66 1.60
CA GLY A 4 34.61 -14.42 0.96
C GLY A 4 33.18 -14.50 0.44
N HIS A 5 32.74 -15.67 -0.04
CA HIS A 5 31.36 -15.87 -0.52
C HIS A 5 30.35 -15.88 0.62
N VAL A 6 30.71 -16.49 1.76
CA VAL A 6 29.86 -16.54 2.95
C VAL A 6 29.71 -15.13 3.54
N LYS A 7 30.82 -14.39 3.69
CA LYS A 7 30.79 -12.99 4.15
C LYS A 7 29.96 -12.09 3.22
N GLY A 8 30.09 -12.25 1.90
CA GLY A 8 29.26 -11.55 0.92
C GLY A 8 27.78 -11.86 1.07
N ALA A 9 27.41 -13.13 1.20
CA ALA A 9 26.02 -13.54 1.37
C ALA A 9 25.39 -12.98 2.68
N PHE A 10 26.16 -12.92 3.77
CA PHE A 10 25.70 -12.32 5.02
C PHE A 10 25.46 -10.80 4.89
N ILE A 11 26.35 -10.09 4.19
CA ILE A 11 26.20 -8.65 3.95
C ILE A 11 24.96 -8.38 3.07
N ASP A 12 24.77 -9.15 2.01
CA ASP A 12 23.61 -9.01 1.13
C ASP A 12 22.30 -9.29 1.86
N LEU A 13 22.27 -10.31 2.71
CA LEU A 13 21.11 -10.62 3.55
C LEU A 13 20.83 -9.46 4.52
N PHE A 14 21.87 -8.93 5.16
CA PHE A 14 21.74 -7.82 6.10
C PHE A 14 21.15 -6.58 5.41
N ILE A 15 21.66 -6.20 4.23
CA ILE A 15 21.14 -5.07 3.46
C ILE A 15 19.66 -5.27 3.11
N LYS A 16 19.27 -6.46 2.67
CA LYS A 16 17.86 -6.77 2.34
C LYS A 16 16.94 -6.65 3.54
N VAL A 17 17.37 -7.11 4.72
CA VAL A 17 16.60 -6.98 5.97
C VAL A 17 16.44 -5.51 6.35
N VAL A 18 17.51 -4.72 6.26
CA VAL A 18 17.45 -3.28 6.55
C VAL A 18 16.52 -2.56 5.58
N LEU A 19 16.61 -2.84 4.28
CA LEU A 19 15.71 -2.26 3.26
C LEU A 19 14.24 -2.62 3.54
N GLY A 20 13.94 -3.89 3.85
CA GLY A 20 12.60 -4.31 4.26
C GLY A 20 12.11 -3.58 5.53
N GLY A 21 13.00 -3.35 6.49
CA GLY A 21 12.72 -2.56 7.68
C GLY A 21 12.35 -1.11 7.36
N LEU A 22 13.05 -0.46 6.42
CA LEU A 22 12.73 0.90 5.98
C LEU A 22 11.33 0.98 5.35
N PHE A 23 10.96 0.02 4.50
CA PHE A 23 9.61 -0.02 3.92
C PHE A 23 8.52 -0.24 4.96
N SER A 24 8.78 -1.06 5.97
CA SER A 24 7.88 -1.21 7.12
C SER A 24 7.69 0.13 7.86
N MET A 25 8.77 0.90 8.08
CA MET A 25 8.68 2.22 8.70
C MET A 25 7.87 3.21 7.86
N ILE A 26 8.07 3.23 6.53
CA ILE A 26 7.28 4.05 5.61
C ILE A 26 5.79 3.71 5.72
N SER A 27 5.46 2.43 5.68
CA SER A 27 4.09 1.91 5.86
C SER A 27 3.50 2.32 7.22
N GLN A 28 4.26 2.27 8.31
CA GLN A 28 3.79 2.72 9.63
C GLN A 28 3.47 4.22 9.66
N MET A 29 4.31 5.05 9.03
CA MET A 29 4.09 6.48 8.93
C MET A 29 2.84 6.81 8.11
N GLY A 30 2.65 6.15 6.96
CA GLY A 30 1.46 6.32 6.14
C GLY A 30 0.19 5.83 6.82
N PHE A 31 0.25 4.71 7.55
CA PHE A 31 -0.87 4.22 8.35
C PHE A 31 -1.28 5.20 9.45
N PHE A 32 -0.31 5.74 10.19
CA PHE A 32 -0.60 6.74 11.22
C PHE A 32 -1.19 8.04 10.63
N ALA A 33 -0.61 8.53 9.53
CA ALA A 33 -1.12 9.69 8.82
C ALA A 33 -2.58 9.45 8.36
N TYR A 34 -2.87 8.26 7.84
CA TYR A 34 -4.22 7.88 7.45
C TYR A 34 -5.21 7.90 8.61
N LEU A 35 -4.89 7.27 9.75
CA LEU A 35 -5.77 7.25 10.92
C LEU A 35 -6.09 8.67 11.41
N THR A 36 -5.07 9.53 11.41
CA THR A 36 -5.21 10.94 11.80
C THR A 36 -6.14 11.68 10.84
N LEU A 37 -5.88 11.58 9.53
CA LEU A 37 -6.71 12.20 8.51
C LEU A 37 -8.15 11.69 8.56
N HIS A 38 -8.34 10.37 8.67
CA HIS A 38 -9.66 9.76 8.76
C HIS A 38 -10.46 10.31 9.93
N ARG A 39 -9.82 10.46 11.10
CA ARG A 39 -10.45 11.01 12.30
C ARG A 39 -10.83 12.49 12.12
N ILE A 40 -9.94 13.30 11.54
CA ILE A 40 -10.21 14.72 11.26
C ILE A 40 -11.37 14.85 10.25
N MET A 41 -11.33 14.09 9.17
CA MET A 41 -12.33 14.15 8.11
C MET A 41 -13.72 13.71 8.59
N LEU A 42 -13.80 12.70 9.45
CA LEU A 42 -15.08 12.36 10.10
C LEU A 42 -15.61 13.48 11.00
N GLY A 43 -14.73 14.24 11.66
CA GLY A 43 -15.12 15.44 12.42
C GLY A 43 -15.71 16.55 11.53
N ILE A 44 -15.13 16.75 10.35
CA ILE A 44 -15.57 17.76 9.36
C ILE A 44 -16.88 17.33 8.69
N PHE A 45 -16.91 16.13 8.11
CA PHE A 45 -18.07 15.64 7.35
C PHE A 45 -19.18 15.11 8.25
N ARG A 46 -18.95 14.91 9.56
CA ARG A 46 -19.93 14.45 10.56
C ARG A 46 -20.73 13.20 10.18
N SER A 47 -20.28 12.43 9.17
CA SER A 47 -21.00 11.29 8.61
C SER A 47 -20.04 10.36 7.88
N HIS A 48 -20.08 9.08 8.26
CA HIS A 48 -19.32 8.02 7.60
C HIS A 48 -19.72 7.85 6.13
N SER A 49 -20.99 8.08 5.77
CA SER A 49 -21.47 7.91 4.40
C SER A 49 -20.86 8.95 3.46
N ARG A 50 -20.85 10.24 3.85
CA ARG A 50 -20.31 11.32 3.01
C ARG A 50 -18.81 11.16 2.80
N TRP A 51 -18.08 10.88 3.89
CA TRP A 51 -16.65 10.64 3.80
C TRP A 51 -16.32 9.39 2.98
N GLY A 52 -17.11 8.32 3.12
CA GLY A 52 -16.95 7.10 2.34
C GLY A 52 -17.12 7.31 0.82
N VAL A 53 -18.08 8.16 0.40
CA VAL A 53 -18.23 8.50 -1.03
C VAL A 53 -16.99 9.21 -1.56
N ILE A 54 -16.43 10.16 -0.80
CA ILE A 54 -15.20 10.87 -1.19
C ILE A 54 -14.03 9.88 -1.29
N GLN A 55 -13.92 8.94 -0.36
CA GLN A 55 -12.90 7.88 -0.41
C GLN A 55 -13.01 6.98 -1.64
N LEU A 56 -14.22 6.72 -2.15
CA LEU A 56 -14.41 5.96 -3.39
C LEU A 56 -13.99 6.77 -4.62
N LEU A 57 -14.28 8.08 -4.66
CA LEU A 57 -13.88 8.98 -5.75
C LEU A 57 -12.36 9.12 -5.84
N LEU A 58 -11.74 9.59 -4.75
CA LEU A 58 -10.64 8.87 -4.11
C LEU A 58 -9.86 7.81 -4.90
N ILE A 59 -10.25 6.57 -4.62
CA ILE A 59 -9.70 5.34 -5.19
C ILE A 59 -9.72 5.38 -6.71
N LEU A 60 -10.84 5.80 -7.32
CA LEU A 60 -10.97 5.85 -8.77
C LEU A 60 -9.96 6.82 -9.39
N PHE A 61 -9.84 8.02 -8.82
CA PHE A 61 -8.88 9.04 -9.24
C PHE A 61 -7.44 8.52 -9.15
N VAL A 62 -7.07 7.95 -8.00
CA VAL A 62 -5.71 7.42 -7.77
C VAL A 62 -5.40 6.23 -8.67
N PHE A 63 -6.39 5.42 -9.04
CA PHE A 63 -6.19 4.33 -10.00
C PHE A 63 -5.74 4.86 -11.35
N PHE A 64 -6.43 5.89 -11.87
CA PHE A 64 -6.04 6.53 -13.12
C PHE A 64 -4.70 7.24 -13.01
N ASP A 65 -4.44 7.95 -11.90
CA ASP A 65 -3.16 8.62 -11.67
C ASP A 65 -2.00 7.64 -11.62
N PHE A 66 -2.15 6.48 -10.99
CA PHE A 66 -1.09 5.46 -10.98
C PHE A 66 -0.73 5.07 -12.42
N VAL A 67 -1.72 4.73 -13.23
CA VAL A 67 -1.52 4.34 -14.64
C VAL A 67 -0.88 5.49 -15.42
N TYR A 68 -1.45 6.69 -15.31
CA TYR A 68 -1.01 7.87 -16.06
C TYR A 68 0.41 8.30 -15.69
N LEU A 69 0.73 8.40 -14.40
CA LEU A 69 2.05 8.79 -13.92
C LEU A 69 3.11 7.77 -14.34
N ARG A 70 2.81 6.48 -14.21
CA ARG A 70 3.75 5.43 -14.63
C ARG A 70 3.95 5.45 -16.15
N TYR A 71 2.87 5.55 -16.92
CA TYR A 71 2.93 5.68 -18.37
C TYR A 71 3.77 6.90 -18.76
N SER A 72 3.44 8.08 -18.24
CA SER A 72 4.17 9.32 -18.55
C SER A 72 5.64 9.29 -18.15
N ALA A 73 6.00 8.53 -17.11
CA ALA A 73 7.39 8.44 -16.64
C ALA A 73 8.25 7.45 -17.44
N LEU A 74 7.64 6.39 -17.98
CA LEU A 74 8.37 5.23 -18.51
C LEU A 74 8.14 4.99 -20.00
N HIS A 75 7.13 5.62 -20.60
CA HIS A 75 6.70 5.31 -21.95
C HIS A 75 7.83 5.48 -22.97
N SER A 76 8.02 4.44 -23.78
CA SER A 76 8.90 4.40 -24.93
C SER A 76 8.13 3.82 -26.12
N HIS A 77 8.48 4.22 -27.35
CA HIS A 77 7.77 3.75 -28.54
C HIS A 77 7.73 2.21 -28.61
N GLY A 78 6.52 1.64 -28.67
CA GLY A 78 6.30 0.20 -28.81
C GLY A 78 5.96 -0.57 -27.53
N GLU A 79 5.92 0.07 -26.36
CA GLU A 79 5.53 -0.59 -25.10
C GLU A 79 4.01 -0.79 -24.97
N SER A 80 3.60 -1.92 -24.38
CA SER A 80 2.19 -2.28 -24.19
C SER A 80 1.55 -1.52 -23.04
N LEU A 81 0.31 -1.06 -23.22
CA LEU A 81 -0.46 -0.38 -22.16
C LEU A 81 -0.70 -1.26 -20.92
N TRP A 82 -0.62 -2.59 -21.07
CA TRP A 82 -0.79 -3.54 -19.97
C TRP A 82 0.27 -3.45 -18.89
N GLU A 83 1.50 -3.06 -19.21
CA GLU A 83 2.58 -2.94 -18.23
C GLU A 83 2.31 -1.84 -17.19
N TYR A 84 1.45 -0.88 -17.51
CA TYR A 84 1.07 0.23 -16.63
C TYR A 84 -0.24 -0.02 -15.88
N ILE A 85 -1.13 -0.85 -16.41
CA ILE A 85 -2.45 -1.16 -15.83
C ILE A 85 -2.39 -2.33 -14.86
N ILE A 86 -1.53 -3.33 -15.12
CA ILE A 86 -1.42 -4.53 -14.27
C ILE A 86 -1.07 -4.20 -12.81
N PRO A 87 -0.07 -3.37 -12.49
CA PRO A 87 0.27 -3.07 -11.10
C PRO A 87 -0.88 -2.49 -10.26
N PRO A 88 -1.55 -1.39 -10.67
CA PRO A 88 -2.68 -0.88 -9.90
C PRO A 88 -3.88 -1.84 -9.90
N ALA A 89 -4.08 -2.65 -10.95
CA ALA A 89 -5.13 -3.67 -10.95
C ALA A 89 -4.89 -4.75 -9.89
N ILE A 90 -3.66 -5.27 -9.77
CA ILE A 90 -3.28 -6.23 -8.73
C ILE A 90 -3.47 -5.61 -7.35
N LEU A 91 -2.99 -4.37 -7.15
CA LEU A 91 -3.15 -3.66 -5.88
C LEU A 91 -4.63 -3.49 -5.52
N LEU A 92 -5.48 -3.14 -6.48
CA LEU A 92 -6.92 -2.99 -6.26
C LEU A 92 -7.58 -4.31 -5.84
N VAL A 93 -7.27 -5.42 -6.52
CA VAL A 93 -7.78 -6.75 -6.17
C VAL A 93 -7.37 -7.14 -4.75
N ILE A 94 -6.11 -6.97 -4.39
CA ILE A 94 -5.63 -7.25 -3.03
C ILE A 94 -6.34 -6.34 -2.01
N SER A 95 -6.51 -5.06 -2.33
CA SER A 95 -7.19 -4.10 -1.47
C SER A 95 -8.65 -4.50 -1.21
N LEU A 96 -9.37 -4.99 -2.23
CA LEU A 96 -10.73 -5.52 -2.10
C LEU A 96 -10.78 -6.75 -1.18
N ILE A 97 -9.83 -7.68 -1.33
CA ILE A 97 -9.73 -8.88 -0.48
C ILE A 97 -9.48 -8.47 0.98
N VAL A 98 -8.49 -7.62 1.23
CA VAL A 98 -8.13 -7.16 2.59
C VAL A 98 -9.27 -6.37 3.23
N ALA A 99 -9.96 -5.52 2.47
CA ALA A 99 -11.14 -4.80 2.94
C ALA A 99 -12.27 -5.75 3.32
N GLU A 100 -12.48 -6.81 2.54
CA GLU A 100 -13.49 -7.83 2.85
C GLU A 100 -13.14 -8.60 4.13
N MET A 101 -11.88 -9.02 4.29
CA MET A 101 -11.39 -9.66 5.52
C MET A 101 -11.62 -8.75 6.74
N LYS A 102 -11.21 -7.47 6.65
CA LYS A 102 -11.38 -6.51 7.74
C LYS A 102 -12.84 -6.26 8.10
N LYS A 103 -13.71 -6.20 7.09
CA LYS A 103 -15.16 -6.04 7.27
C LYS A 103 -15.76 -7.21 8.04
N ARG A 104 -15.33 -8.44 7.73
CA ARG A 104 -15.75 -9.66 8.41
C ARG A 104 -15.27 -9.71 9.86
N ASP A 105 -14.04 -9.27 10.12
CA ASP A 105 -13.43 -9.31 11.44
C ASP A 105 -13.95 -8.22 12.40
N THR A 106 -14.44 -7.09 11.86
CA THR A 106 -14.79 -5.92 12.66
C THR A 106 -16.24 -5.46 12.45
N ASN A 107 -16.53 -4.70 11.38
CA ASN A 107 -17.87 -4.23 11.04
C ASN A 107 -17.96 -3.76 9.58
N LYS A 108 -19.20 -3.59 9.08
CA LYS A 108 -19.48 -3.14 7.71
C LYS A 108 -18.89 -1.76 7.36
N ILE A 109 -18.83 -0.86 8.33
CA ILE A 109 -18.36 0.53 8.14
C ILE A 109 -16.84 0.55 7.87
N ALA A 110 -16.09 -0.47 8.31
CA ALA A 110 -14.65 -0.56 8.11
C ALA A 110 -14.23 -0.91 6.67
N TYR A 111 -15.15 -1.33 5.80
CA TYR A 111 -14.82 -1.77 4.44
C TYR A 111 -14.22 -0.64 3.58
N ILE A 112 -14.94 0.46 3.38
CA ILE A 112 -14.50 1.58 2.54
C ILE A 112 -13.20 2.21 3.10
N PRO A 113 -13.09 2.49 4.42
CA PRO A 113 -11.85 2.97 5.02
C PRO A 113 -10.66 2.05 4.78
N THR A 114 -10.87 0.73 4.80
CA THR A 114 -9.79 -0.24 4.56
C THR A 114 -9.40 -0.29 3.10
N LEU A 115 -10.38 -0.31 2.20
CA LEU A 115 -10.14 -0.27 0.76
C LEU A 115 -9.37 0.99 0.36
N PHE A 116 -9.76 2.14 0.91
CA PHE A 116 -9.06 3.42 0.70
C PHE A 116 -7.63 3.36 1.19
N PHE A 117 -7.40 2.90 2.42
CA PHE A 117 -6.04 2.79 2.96
C PHE A 117 -5.16 1.85 2.11
N MET A 118 -5.66 0.64 1.85
CA MET A 118 -4.92 -0.37 1.08
C MET A 118 -4.64 0.08 -0.35
N PHE A 119 -5.53 0.84 -0.99
CA PHE A 119 -5.31 1.26 -2.36
C PHE A 119 -4.60 2.62 -2.44
N VAL A 120 -5.22 3.67 -1.88
CA VAL A 120 -4.75 5.05 -2.03
C VAL A 120 -3.46 5.29 -1.27
N VAL A 121 -3.42 4.94 0.02
CA VAL A 121 -2.23 5.24 0.84
C VAL A 121 -1.04 4.39 0.40
N THR A 122 -1.27 3.11 0.10
CA THR A 122 -0.21 2.24 -0.46
C THR A 122 0.28 2.76 -1.82
N THR A 123 -0.61 3.29 -2.67
CA THR A 123 -0.17 3.94 -3.92
C THR A 123 0.69 5.16 -3.65
N LEU A 124 0.30 6.03 -2.72
CA LEU A 124 1.06 7.22 -2.34
C LEU A 124 2.46 6.87 -1.82
N GLU A 125 2.58 5.79 -1.05
CA GLU A 125 3.86 5.25 -0.56
C GLU A 125 4.71 4.66 -1.69
N TRP A 126 4.06 4.05 -2.70
CA TRP A 126 4.72 3.43 -3.85
C TRP A 126 5.07 4.42 -4.98
N LEU A 127 4.60 5.67 -4.89
CA LEU A 127 4.88 6.72 -5.89
C LEU A 127 6.35 6.87 -6.29
N PRO A 128 7.34 6.84 -5.36
CA PRO A 128 8.75 7.03 -5.71
C PRO A 128 9.26 6.03 -6.75
N ASP A 129 8.70 4.82 -6.80
CA ASP A 129 9.17 3.74 -7.67
C ASP A 129 8.45 3.68 -9.01
N LEU A 130 7.47 4.56 -9.25
CA LEU A 130 6.75 4.58 -10.52
C LEU A 130 7.68 4.81 -11.73
N ARG A 131 8.88 5.36 -11.51
CA ARG A 131 9.92 5.58 -12.52
C ARG A 131 10.89 4.42 -12.69
N GLN A 132 10.76 3.35 -11.92
CA GLN A 132 11.64 2.18 -12.00
C GLN A 132 11.04 1.13 -12.95
N LYS A 133 11.89 0.61 -13.85
CA LYS A 133 11.58 -0.50 -14.78
C LYS A 133 12.11 -1.85 -14.31
N ASP A 134 12.92 -1.89 -13.26
CA ASP A 134 13.55 -3.11 -12.79
C ASP A 134 12.66 -3.90 -11.83
N ASN A 135 13.17 -5.05 -11.38
CA ASN A 135 12.46 -5.92 -10.43
C ASN A 135 12.22 -5.25 -9.07
N MET A 136 12.95 -4.17 -8.75
CA MET A 136 12.85 -3.49 -7.47
C MET A 136 11.48 -2.85 -7.29
N PHE A 137 10.88 -2.35 -8.38
CA PHE A 137 9.50 -1.84 -8.40
C PHE A 137 8.52 -2.82 -7.74
N TRP A 138 8.58 -4.10 -8.11
CA TRP A 138 7.69 -5.14 -7.58
C TRP A 138 8.05 -5.57 -6.17
N VAL A 139 9.35 -5.66 -5.87
CA VAL A 139 9.83 -6.02 -4.52
C VAL A 139 9.35 -4.99 -3.49
N MET A 140 9.47 -3.70 -3.81
CA MET A 140 9.01 -2.61 -2.94
C MET A 140 7.49 -2.61 -2.80
N GLY A 141 6.76 -2.66 -3.92
CA GLY A 141 5.31 -2.69 -3.92
C GLY A 141 4.70 -3.83 -3.12
N LEU A 142 5.18 -5.06 -3.34
CA LEU A 142 4.70 -6.23 -2.60
C LEU A 142 5.03 -6.14 -1.11
N THR A 143 6.20 -5.58 -0.76
CA THR A 143 6.57 -5.35 0.65
C THR A 143 5.61 -4.35 1.30
N LEU A 144 5.34 -3.21 0.66
CA LEU A 144 4.39 -2.22 1.16
C LEU A 144 2.98 -2.80 1.32
N ILE A 145 2.50 -3.54 0.31
CA ILE A 145 1.20 -4.22 0.36
C ILE A 145 1.12 -5.18 1.55
N ALA A 146 2.15 -6.00 1.76
CA ALA A 146 2.19 -6.95 2.87
C ALA A 146 2.21 -6.23 4.23
N CYS A 147 3.04 -5.20 4.38
CA CYS A 147 3.12 -4.38 5.60
C CYS A 147 1.78 -3.69 5.90
N ASN A 148 1.18 -3.02 4.93
CA ASN A 148 -0.09 -2.31 5.08
C ASN A 148 -1.24 -3.27 5.39
N ALA A 149 -1.31 -4.41 4.68
CA ALA A 149 -2.32 -5.45 4.94
C ALA A 149 -2.19 -6.00 6.37
N TYR A 150 -0.97 -6.30 6.81
CA TYR A 150 -0.72 -6.78 8.15
C TYR A 150 -1.13 -5.75 9.22
N GLN A 151 -0.74 -4.48 9.05
CA GLN A 151 -1.06 -3.41 10.00
C GLN A 151 -2.58 -3.20 10.12
N ILE A 152 -3.28 -3.04 8.99
CA ILE A 152 -4.72 -2.77 9.00
C ILE A 152 -5.52 -3.96 9.55
N LEU A 153 -5.11 -5.20 9.25
CA LEU A 153 -5.79 -6.39 9.75
C LEU A 153 -5.47 -6.63 11.23
N LYS A 154 -4.22 -6.47 11.68
CA LYS A 154 -3.86 -6.85 13.06
C LYS A 154 -4.23 -5.82 14.12
N LEU A 155 -4.30 -4.53 13.79
CA LEU A 155 -4.51 -3.45 14.79
C LEU A 155 -5.66 -3.72 15.77
N HIS A 156 -6.81 -4.19 15.28
CA HIS A 156 -8.00 -4.40 16.11
C HIS A 156 -7.85 -5.53 17.14
N ARG A 157 -6.96 -6.50 16.88
CA ARG A 157 -6.68 -7.60 17.80
C ARG A 157 -5.74 -7.15 18.92
N LEU A 158 -4.70 -6.40 18.56
CA LEU A 158 -3.75 -5.84 19.53
C LEU A 158 -4.44 -4.92 20.54
N LEU A 159 -5.41 -4.11 20.09
CA LEU A 159 -6.19 -3.23 20.97
C LEU A 159 -7.17 -3.98 21.88
N LYS A 160 -7.54 -5.23 21.55
CA LYS A 160 -8.51 -6.03 22.32
C LYS A 160 -7.85 -6.85 23.43
N GLU A 161 -6.55 -7.13 23.32
CA GLU A 161 -5.79 -7.91 24.31
C GLU A 161 -5.27 -7.09 25.50
N THR A 162 -5.48 -5.77 25.53
CA THR A 162 -5.15 -4.93 26.70
C THR A 162 -6.26 -4.95 27.75
N LYS A 163 -6.69 -6.13 28.18
CA LYS A 163 -7.60 -6.32 29.32
C LYS A 163 -6.92 -7.07 30.45
#